data_AF-A0A3N5YED5-F1
#
_entry.id   AF-A0A3N5YED5-F1
#
_cell.length_a   1.000
_cell.length_b   1.000
_cell.length_c   1.000
_cell.angle_alpha   90.00
_cell.angle_beta   90.00
_cell.angle_gamma   90.00
#
_symmetry.space_group_name_H-M   'P 1'
#
loop_
_entity.id
_entity.type
_entity.pdbx_description
1 polymer ?
#
loop_
_entity_poly.entity_id
_entity_poly.type
_entity_poly.pdbx_seq_one_letter_code
_entity_poly.pdbx_strand_id
1 'polypeptide(L)' 'QHRVAQLLVGRIEREMLADAREVKTVTEYAYQRGEASLVELLDAERAFNETMEGYLNAQAELARSLYLLDARCGFGKG' A
#
# COMPACT_ATOMS: atom_id res chain seq x y z
N GLN A 1 -18.63 5.38 7.91
CA GLN A 1 -17.74 4.27 7.52
C GLN A 1 -16.50 4.72 6.72
N HIS A 2 -16.39 5.96 6.21
CA HIS A 2 -15.21 6.44 5.46
C HIS A 2 -13.94 6.69 6.28
N ARG A 3 -14.08 7.09 7.56
CA ARG A 3 -12.94 7.36 8.44
C ARG A 3 -12.04 6.13 8.63
N VAL A 4 -12.63 4.93 8.62
CA VAL A 4 -11.88 3.66 8.74
C VAL A 4 -11.08 3.39 7.46
N ALA A 5 -11.68 3.60 6.27
CA ALA A 5 -10.98 3.44 4.99
C ALA A 5 -9.83 4.44 4.83
N GLN A 6 -10.03 5.71 5.22
CA GLN A 6 -8.97 6.72 5.22
C GLN A 6 -7.83 6.39 6.19
N LEU A 7 -8.15 5.91 7.39
CA LEU A 7 -7.16 5.47 8.37
C LEU A 7 -6.36 4.26 7.87
N LEU A 8 -7.01 3.30 7.22
CA LEU A 8 -6.36 2.12 6.66
C LEU A 8 -5.39 2.50 5.54
N VAL A 9 -5.81 3.33 4.58
CA VAL A 9 -4.95 3.82 3.50
C VAL A 9 -3.74 4.56 4.08
N GLY A 10 -3.97 5.47 5.02
CA GLY A 10 -2.88 6.24 5.63
C GLY A 10 -1.91 5.40 6.46
N ARG A 11 -2.38 4.29 7.05
CA ARG A 11 -1.53 3.35 7.79
C ARG A 11 -0.67 2.52 6.84
N ILE A 12 -1.28 1.97 5.79
CA ILE A 12 -0.54 1.20 4.77
C ILE A 12 0.53 2.08 4.12
N GLU A 13 0.20 3.33 3.78
CA GLU A 13 1.13 4.28 3.16
C GLU A 13 2.31 4.65 4.06
N ARG A 14 2.05 5.04 5.32
CA ARG A 14 3.09 5.60 6.20
C ARG A 14 3.92 4.56 6.94
N GLU A 15 3.32 3.43 7.29
CA GLU A 15 4.00 2.39 8.08
C GLU A 15 4.49 1.29 7.14
N MET A 16 3.55 0.56 6.53
CA MET A 16 3.89 -0.67 5.83
C MET A 16 4.69 -0.43 4.55
N LEU A 17 4.33 0.59 3.75
CA LEU A 17 5.02 0.89 2.50
C LEU A 17 6.43 1.42 2.74
N ALA A 18 6.60 2.23 3.79
CA ALA A 18 7.89 2.79 4.18
C ALA A 18 8.84 1.69 4.66
N ASP A 19 8.36 0.82 5.56
CA ASP A 19 9.13 -0.31 6.09
C ASP A 19 9.53 -1.29 4.97
N ALA A 20 8.59 -1.66 4.10
CA ALA A 20 8.87 -2.57 2.99
C ALA A 20 9.87 -1.96 1.99
N ARG A 21 9.83 -0.64 1.79
CA ARG A 21 10.80 0.07 0.95
C ARG A 21 12.18 0.08 1.59
N GLU A 22 12.28 0.34 2.88
CA GLU A 22 13.55 0.33 3.60
C GLU A 22 14.19 -1.06 3.56
N VAL A 23 13.42 -2.12 3.83
CA VAL A 23 13.89 -3.50 3.74
C VAL A 23 14.41 -3.80 2.34
N LYS A 24 13.66 -3.46 1.29
CA LYS A 24 14.13 -3.62 -0.10
C LYS A 24 15.46 -2.91 -0.33
N THR A 25 15.57 -1.64 0.07
CA THR A 25 16.78 -0.84 -0.13
C THR A 25 17.98 -1.41 0.62
N VAL A 26 17.81 -1.84 1.86
CA VAL A 26 18.89 -2.47 2.65
C VAL A 26 19.35 -3.77 2.01
N THR A 27 18.42 -4.62 1.57
CA THR A 27 18.75 -5.89 0.91
C THR A 27 19.44 -5.67 -0.43
N GLU A 28 19.04 -4.65 -1.20
CA GLU A 28 19.73 -4.27 -2.44
C GLU A 28 21.19 -3.89 -2.18
N TYR A 29 21.45 -3.07 -1.16
CA TYR A 29 22.82 -2.72 -0.76
C TYR A 29 23.62 -3.95 -0.30
N ALA A 30 23.01 -4.85 0.47
CA ALA A 30 23.66 -6.09 0.91
C ALA A 30 24.00 -7.01 -0.28
N TYR A 31 23.08 -7.16 -1.24
CA TYR A 31 23.30 -7.96 -2.44
C TYR A 31 24.46 -7.41 -3.28
N GLN A 32 24.54 -6.09 -3.48
CA GLN A 32 25.63 -5.45 -4.22
C GLN A 32 27.01 -5.68 -3.60
N ARG A 33 27.08 -5.86 -2.28
CA ARG A 33 28.32 -6.22 -1.54
C ARG A 33 28.60 -7.72 -1.48
N GLY A 34 27.70 -8.56 -2.01
CA GLY A 34 27.76 -10.01 -1.90
C GLY A 34 27.41 -10.54 -0.51
N GLU A 35 26.77 -9.72 0.33
CA GLU A 35 26.36 -10.06 1.70
C GLU A 35 24.94 -10.64 1.76
N ALA A 36 24.14 -10.45 0.71
CA ALA A 36 22.86 -11.11 0.53
C ALA A 36 22.85 -11.89 -0.80
N SER A 37 22.07 -12.95 -0.85
CA SER A 37 21.83 -13.74 -2.04
C SER A 37 20.83 -13.06 -2.98
N LEU A 38 20.82 -13.46 -4.26
CA LEU A 38 19.81 -13.01 -5.21
C LEU A 38 18.39 -13.38 -4.77
N VAL A 39 18.22 -14.51 -4.07
CA VAL A 39 16.91 -14.96 -3.58
C VAL A 39 16.38 -14.01 -2.51
N GLU A 40 17.23 -13.59 -1.57
CA GLU A 40 16.85 -12.62 -0.54
C GLU A 40 16.45 -11.26 -1.13
N LEU A 41 17.16 -10.81 -2.18
CA LEU A 41 16.77 -9.61 -2.92
C LEU A 41 15.39 -9.77 -3.56
N LEU A 42 15.15 -10.87 -4.26
CA LEU A 42 13.86 -11.12 -4.91
C LEU A 42 12.70 -11.24 -3.92
N ASP A 43 12.94 -11.82 -2.75
CA ASP A 43 11.91 -11.89 -1.70
C ASP A 43 11.62 -10.50 -1.11
N ALA A 44 12.63 -9.65 -0.92
CA ALA A 44 12.42 -8.27 -0.50
C ALA A 44 11.66 -7.45 -1.56
N GLU A 45 11.94 -7.67 -2.85
CA GLU A 45 11.17 -7.06 -3.94
C GLU A 45 9.73 -7.56 -3.99
N ARG A 46 9.49 -8.85 -3.77
CA ARG A 46 8.14 -9.43 -3.70
C ARG A 46 7.35 -8.81 -2.55
N ALA A 47 7.91 -8.77 -1.35
CA ALA A 47 7.26 -8.21 -0.18
C ALA A 47 6.87 -6.72 -0.37
N PHE A 48 7.75 -5.94 -1.01
CA PHE A 48 7.44 -4.56 -1.39
C PHE A 48 6.26 -4.48 -2.37
N ASN A 49 6.27 -5.32 -3.42
CA ASN A 49 5.21 -5.33 -4.42
C ASN A 49 3.85 -5.75 -3.84
N GLU A 50 3.82 -6.76 -2.96
CA GLU A 50 2.59 -7.18 -2.27
C GLU A 50 2.03 -6.05 -1.39
N THR A 51 2.91 -5.30 -0.72
CA THR A 51 2.51 -4.15 0.10
C THR A 51 1.96 -3.01 -0.78
N MET A 52 2.59 -2.75 -1.93
CA MET A 52 2.08 -1.79 -2.92
C MET A 52 0.72 -2.19 -3.47
N GLU A 53 0.50 -3.48 -3.76
CA GLU A 53 -0.80 -3.98 -4.21
C GLU A 53 -1.88 -3.75 -3.14
N GLY A 54 -1.58 -4.08 -1.88
CA GLY A 54 -2.48 -3.81 -0.75
C GLY A 54 -2.84 -2.32 -0.62
N TYR A 55 -1.87 -1.42 -0.81
CA TYR A 55 -2.09 0.03 -0.81
C TYR A 55 -3.04 0.48 -1.93
N LEU A 56 -2.80 0.01 -3.16
CA LEU A 56 -3.63 0.35 -4.31
C LEU A 56 -5.08 -0.15 -4.13
N ASN A 57 -5.24 -1.37 -3.61
CA ASN A 57 -6.55 -1.93 -3.29
C ASN A 57 -7.29 -1.10 -2.22
N ALA A 58 -6.60 -0.67 -1.18
CA ALA A 58 -7.18 0.18 -0.14
C ALA A 58 -7.61 1.56 -0.69
N GLN A 59 -6.81 2.16 -1.59
CA GLN A 59 -7.19 3.40 -2.28
C GLN A 59 -8.43 3.21 -3.16
N ALA A 60 -8.51 2.10 -3.89
CA ALA A 60 -9.66 1.80 -4.73
C ALA A 60 -10.94 1.63 -3.90
N GLU A 61 -10.86 0.97 -2.73
CA GLU A 61 -12.00 0.86 -1.80
C GLU A 61 -12.43 2.21 -1.24
N LEU A 62 -11.48 3.09 -0.90
CA LEU A 62 -11.80 4.44 -0.46
C LEU A 62 -12.55 5.23 -1.54
N ALA A 63 -12.06 5.19 -2.79
CA ALA A 63 -12.70 5.85 -3.92
C ALA A 63 -14.13 5.33 -4.17
N ARG A 64 -14.32 4.00 -4.13
CA ARG A 64 -15.66 3.38 -4.22
C ARG A 64 -16.58 3.85 -3.09
N SER A 65 -16.07 3.92 -1.87
CA SER A 65 -16.83 4.33 -0.69
C SER A 65 -17.34 5.76 -0.83
N LEU A 66 -16.49 6.69 -1.29
CA LEU A 66 -16.88 8.08 -1.55
C LEU A 66 -17.94 8.20 -2.64
N TYR A 67 -17.75 7.49 -3.76
CA TYR A 67 -18.72 7.49 -4.85
C TYR A 67 -20.12 7.00 -4.43
N LEU A 68 -20.18 5.93 -3.62
CA LEU A 68 -21.45 5.41 -3.09
C LEU A 68 -22.15 6.40 -2.14
N LEU A 69 -21.38 7.20 -1.39
CA LEU A 69 -21.94 8.24 -0.53
C LEU A 69 -22.49 9.40 -1.36
N ASP A 70 -21.75 9.86 -2.37
CA ASP A 70 -22.21 10.90 -3.30
C ASP A 70 -23.47 10.46 -4.03
N ALA A 71 -23.53 9.22 -4.50
CA ALA A 71 -24.75 8.66 -5.10
C ALA A 71 -25.93 8.68 -4.10
N ARG A 72 -25.73 8.30 -2.84
CA ARG A 72 -26.80 8.32 -1.82
C ARG A 72 -27.25 9.72 -1.41
N CYS A 73 -26.33 10.69 -1.36
CA CYS A 73 -26.67 12.08 -1.03
C CYS A 73 -27.22 12.85 -2.24
N GLY A 74 -26.86 12.45 -3.46
CA GLY A 74 -27.24 13.09 -4.72
C GLY A 74 -28.69 12.87 -5.15
N PHE A 75 -29.39 11.85 -4.64
CA PHE A 75 -30.81 11.60 -4.95
C PHE A 75 -31.81 12.44 -4.11
N GLY A 76 -31.35 13.35 -3.24
CA GLY A 76 -32.20 14.23 -2.43
C GLY A 76 -32.52 15.60 -3.02
N LYS A 77 -32.15 15.85 -4.29
CA LYS A 77 -32.43 17.11 -5.01
C LYS A 77 -33.08 16.76 -6.36
N GLY A 78 -34.33 16.32 -6.30
CA GLY A 78 -35.23 16.13 -7.44
C GLY A 78 -36.64 16.46 -7.01
#